data_AF-A0A378AY47-F1
#
_entry.id   AF-A0A378AY47-F1
#
_cell.length_a   1.000
_cell.length_b   1.000
_cell.length_c   1.000
_cell.angle_alpha   90.00
_cell.angle_beta   90.00
_cell.angle_gamma   90.00
#
_symmetry.space_group_name_H-M   'P 1'
#
loop_
_entity.id
_entity.type
_entity.pdbx_description
1 polymer ?
#
loop_
_entity_poly.entity_id
_entity_poly.type
_entity_poly.pdbx_seq_one_letter_code
_entity_poly.pdbx_strand_id
1 'polypeptide(L)'
;MAKKKKRTARNLMNTQTGERVAVDAVKMTQPEARAGSVSVRRPSPGISVASTLSPARLAGVLRNVTEGNASDYFILAEEMEERDLHYSSVLRTRKLTVAGIPPAVEAASDDEHDVMLADAVRDLVEQPQIPELLFDLLDGLGKGVGVCEILWDTAEVWKPRDYEWVDPRFLKPDRETQRQFRLLTDEQPVDGIPLTPGKYVMHYPRLKSGLPLRNAWHAWSR
;
A
#
# COMPACT_ATOMS: atom_id res chain seq x y z
N MET A 1 -28.51 -4.96 -30.50
CA MET A 1 -28.65 -4.72 -29.04
C MET A 1 -27.68 -5.63 -28.31
N ALA A 2 -26.59 -5.09 -27.76
CA ALA A 2 -25.58 -5.89 -27.06
C ALA A 2 -26.13 -6.32 -25.67
N LYS A 3 -26.22 -7.62 -25.42
CA LYS A 3 -26.55 -8.18 -24.10
C LYS A 3 -25.48 -7.71 -23.11
N LYS A 4 -25.86 -6.84 -22.16
CA LYS A 4 -25.05 -6.44 -21.01
C LYS A 4 -24.69 -7.71 -20.23
N LYS A 5 -23.43 -8.16 -20.32
CA LYS A 5 -22.90 -9.30 -19.54
C LYS A 5 -23.20 -9.02 -18.06
N LYS A 6 -23.94 -9.92 -17.40
CA LYS A 6 -24.27 -9.84 -15.96
C LYS A 6 -22.95 -9.68 -15.19
N ARG A 7 -22.76 -8.53 -14.51
CA ARG A 7 -21.72 -8.32 -13.50
C ARG A 7 -21.79 -9.49 -12.52
N THR A 8 -20.83 -10.41 -12.58
CA THR A 8 -20.81 -11.56 -11.68
C THR A 8 -20.19 -11.07 -10.37
N ALA A 9 -21.03 -10.58 -9.45
CA ALA A 9 -20.58 -10.23 -8.12
C ALA A 9 -20.10 -11.52 -7.43
N ARG A 10 -18.83 -11.57 -7.03
CA ARG A 10 -18.29 -12.62 -6.16
C ARG A 10 -18.12 -12.05 -4.76
N ASN A 11 -18.27 -12.90 -3.75
CA ASN A 11 -18.07 -12.51 -2.37
C ASN A 11 -16.62 -12.78 -1.99
N LEU A 12 -15.88 -11.75 -1.63
CA LEU A 12 -14.56 -11.87 -1.02
C LEU A 12 -14.67 -11.74 0.50
N MET A 13 -13.77 -12.41 1.21
CA MET A 13 -13.62 -12.18 2.64
C MET A 13 -12.91 -10.85 2.85
N ASN A 14 -13.53 -9.92 3.57
CA ASN A 14 -12.85 -8.73 4.04
C ASN A 14 -11.94 -9.14 5.20
N THR A 15 -10.63 -9.03 5.01
CA THR A 15 -9.62 -9.43 6.00
C THR A 15 -9.63 -8.55 7.26
N GLN A 16 -10.23 -7.35 7.20
CA GLN A 16 -10.33 -6.44 8.34
C GLN A 16 -11.56 -6.72 9.21
N THR A 17 -12.70 -7.06 8.59
CA THR A 17 -13.96 -7.27 9.31
C THR A 17 -14.31 -8.74 9.49
N GLY A 18 -13.69 -9.65 8.73
CA GLY A 18 -14.06 -11.06 8.67
C GLY A 18 -15.39 -11.30 7.95
N GLU A 19 -15.99 -10.28 7.34
CA GLU A 19 -17.27 -10.38 6.66
C GLU A 19 -17.11 -10.62 5.16
N ARG A 20 -18.10 -11.27 4.57
CA ARG A 20 -18.16 -11.48 3.12
C ARG A 20 -18.71 -10.22 2.44
N VAL A 21 -17.93 -9.64 1.54
CA VAL A 21 -18.29 -8.44 0.78
C VAL A 21 -18.43 -8.79 -0.69
N ALA A 22 -19.56 -8.41 -1.29
CA ALA A 22 -19.78 -8.54 -2.73
C ALA A 22 -18.91 -7.52 -3.48
N VAL A 23 -18.03 -8.01 -4.34
CA VAL A 23 -17.15 -7.19 -5.19
C VAL A 23 -17.51 -7.33 -6.67
N ASP A 24 -17.29 -6.25 -7.40
CA ASP A 24 -17.47 -6.23 -8.85
C ASP A 24 -16.20 -6.71 -9.56
N ALA A 25 -16.27 -7.88 -10.19
CA ALA A 25 -15.17 -8.49 -10.93
C ALA A 25 -14.46 -7.53 -11.89
N VAL A 26 -15.21 -6.69 -12.62
CA VAL A 26 -14.62 -5.78 -13.61
C VAL A 26 -13.81 -4.67 -12.94
N LYS A 27 -14.23 -4.21 -11.76
CA LYS A 27 -13.45 -3.22 -10.99
C LYS A 27 -12.19 -3.82 -10.40
N MET A 28 -12.21 -5.11 -10.06
CA MET A 28 -11.03 -5.79 -9.48
C MET A 28 -9.88 -5.93 -10.50
N THR A 29 -10.18 -5.96 -11.80
CA THR A 29 -9.15 -6.05 -12.86
C THR A 29 -8.54 -4.70 -13.26
N GLN A 30 -9.17 -3.58 -12.90
CA GLN A 30 -8.74 -2.23 -13.28
C GLN A 30 -8.03 -1.52 -12.12
N PRO A 31 -6.98 -0.74 -12.38
CA PRO A 31 -6.32 0.04 -11.34
C PRO A 31 -7.27 1.12 -10.77
N GLU A 32 -7.35 1.21 -9.46
CA GLU A 32 -8.20 2.14 -8.70
C GLU A 32 -7.38 3.33 -8.15
N ALA A 33 -6.16 3.07 -7.66
CA ALA A 33 -5.33 4.07 -7.00
C ALA A 33 -4.42 4.85 -7.97
N ARG A 34 -4.37 4.48 -9.24
CA ARG A 34 -3.50 5.12 -10.24
C ARG A 34 -3.74 6.63 -10.34
N ALA A 35 -2.65 7.35 -10.58
CA ALA A 35 -2.67 8.80 -10.75
C ALA A 35 -3.39 9.23 -12.04
N GLY A 36 -3.91 10.46 -12.06
CA GLY A 36 -4.52 11.08 -13.23
C GLY A 36 -4.29 12.58 -13.27
N SER A 37 -4.06 13.15 -14.45
CA SER A 37 -3.72 14.58 -14.60
C SER A 37 -4.82 15.53 -14.11
N VAL A 38 -6.09 15.10 -14.15
CA VAL A 38 -7.26 15.88 -13.69
C VAL A 38 -7.80 15.34 -12.37
N SER A 39 -7.07 14.45 -11.70
CA SER A 39 -7.46 13.88 -10.41
C SER A 39 -6.79 14.62 -9.25
N VAL A 40 -7.37 14.47 -8.05
CA VAL A 40 -6.67 14.77 -6.79
C VAL A 40 -5.40 13.94 -6.62
N ARG A 41 -5.34 12.76 -7.23
CA ARG A 41 -4.16 11.88 -7.27
C ARG A 41 -3.26 12.27 -8.44
N ARG A 42 -2.48 13.33 -8.28
CA ARG A 42 -1.59 13.84 -9.33
C ARG A 42 -0.29 13.04 -9.41
N PRO A 43 0.25 12.77 -10.62
CA PRO A 43 1.53 12.08 -10.77
C PRO A 43 2.69 12.82 -10.10
N SER A 44 2.77 14.14 -10.29
CA SER A 44 3.82 14.97 -9.69
C SER A 44 3.35 15.60 -8.37
N PRO A 45 4.23 15.71 -7.36
CA PRO A 45 3.94 16.46 -6.12
C PRO A 45 3.82 17.97 -6.33
N GLY A 46 4.25 18.48 -7.49
CA GLY A 46 4.25 19.90 -7.80
C GLY A 46 5.44 20.61 -7.18
N ILE A 47 5.42 20.84 -5.85
CA ILE A 47 6.45 21.62 -5.15
C ILE A 47 7.32 20.70 -4.28
N SER A 48 8.64 20.86 -4.42
CA SER A 48 9.63 20.22 -3.54
C SER A 48 9.52 20.73 -2.10
N VAL A 49 9.39 19.81 -1.15
CA VAL A 49 9.38 20.14 0.29
C VAL A 49 10.82 20.33 0.77
N ALA A 50 11.75 19.46 0.34
CA ALA A 50 13.15 19.49 0.69
C ALA A 50 13.85 20.79 0.25
N SER A 51 13.56 21.30 -0.95
CA SER A 51 14.19 22.53 -1.47
C SER A 51 13.81 23.80 -0.69
N THR A 52 12.79 23.74 0.16
CA THR A 52 12.32 24.89 0.96
C THR A 52 12.32 24.56 2.46
N LEU A 53 13.08 23.54 2.86
CA LEU A 53 13.12 23.04 4.22
C LEU A 53 13.86 24.03 5.14
N SER A 54 13.22 24.37 6.24
CA SER A 54 13.80 25.09 7.38
C SER A 54 13.41 24.35 8.66
N PRO A 55 14.10 24.57 9.79
CA PRO A 55 13.72 23.94 11.06
C PRO A 55 12.25 24.18 11.43
N ALA A 56 11.75 25.40 11.21
CA ALA A 56 10.35 25.75 11.44
C ALA A 56 9.40 24.97 10.50
N ARG A 57 9.75 24.84 9.21
CA ARG A 57 8.94 24.08 8.25
C ARG A 57 8.92 22.60 8.59
N LEU A 58 10.07 22.01 8.94
CA LEU A 58 10.17 20.62 9.35
C LEU A 58 9.29 20.34 10.58
N ALA A 59 9.34 21.21 11.59
CA ALA A 59 8.46 21.10 12.76
C ALA A 59 6.97 21.17 12.37
N GLY A 60 6.62 22.02 11.40
CA GLY A 60 5.27 22.08 10.82
C GLY A 60 4.86 20.78 10.14
N VAL A 61 5.70 20.22 9.27
CA VAL A 61 5.45 18.93 8.59
C VAL A 61 5.21 17.83 9.62
N LEU A 62 6.07 17.71 10.63
CA LEU A 62 5.94 16.69 11.67
C LEU A 62 4.66 16.87 12.52
N ARG A 63 4.28 18.11 12.83
CA ARG A 63 3.02 18.41 13.50
C ARG A 63 1.81 18.02 12.65
N ASN A 64 1.81 18.35 11.37
CA ASN A 64 0.70 18.00 10.46
C ASN A 64 0.49 16.48 10.38
N VAL A 65 1.56 15.69 10.41
CA VAL A 65 1.45 14.22 10.48
C VAL A 65 0.70 13.76 11.73
N THR A 66 0.87 14.42 12.88
CA THR A 66 0.14 14.08 14.11
C THR A 66 -1.37 14.29 13.97
N GLU A 67 -1.77 15.20 13.08
CA GLU A 67 -3.17 15.52 12.78
C GLU A 67 -3.71 14.73 11.58
N GLY A 68 -2.96 13.75 11.07
CA GLY A 68 -3.35 12.92 9.93
C GLY A 68 -3.18 13.61 8.57
N ASN A 69 -2.41 14.71 8.51
CA ASN A 69 -2.07 15.42 7.28
C ASN A 69 -0.62 15.10 6.89
N ALA A 70 -0.43 14.00 6.16
CA ALA A 70 0.90 13.43 5.90
C ALA A 70 1.47 13.70 4.48
N SER A 71 0.76 14.43 3.61
CA SER A 71 1.19 14.65 2.22
C SER A 71 2.61 15.22 2.13
N ASP A 72 2.89 16.32 2.84
CA ASP A 72 4.23 16.93 2.83
C ASP A 72 5.31 16.01 3.43
N TYR A 73 4.93 15.16 4.38
CA TYR A 73 5.84 14.17 4.94
C TYR A 73 6.18 13.08 3.95
N PHE A 74 5.21 12.58 3.18
CA PHE A 74 5.46 11.58 2.14
C PHE A 74 6.37 12.13 1.04
N ILE A 75 6.12 13.37 0.59
CA ILE A 75 6.98 14.06 -0.37
C ILE A 75 8.39 14.21 0.20
N LEU A 76 8.52 14.71 1.44
CA LEU A 76 9.82 14.89 2.08
C LEU A 76 10.56 13.55 2.23
N ALA A 77 9.89 12.47 2.63
CA ALA A 77 10.51 11.17 2.81
C ALA A 77 11.05 10.59 1.50
N GLU A 78 10.32 10.76 0.40
CA GLU A 78 10.76 10.39 -0.95
C GLU A 78 11.96 11.23 -1.40
N GLU A 79 11.88 12.57 -1.30
CA GLU A 79 12.98 13.45 -1.69
C GLU A 79 14.25 13.21 -0.86
N MET A 80 14.10 12.84 0.40
CA MET A 80 15.23 12.47 1.24
C MET A 80 15.85 11.12 0.85
N GLU A 81 15.06 10.13 0.41
CA GLU A 81 15.56 8.88 -0.17
C GLU A 81 16.32 9.12 -1.49
N GLU A 82 15.93 10.14 -2.26
CA GLU A 82 16.60 10.55 -3.50
C GLU A 82 17.88 11.36 -3.27
N ARG A 83 17.87 12.26 -2.27
CA ARG A 83 18.93 13.28 -2.09
C ARG A 83 20.02 12.90 -1.10
N ASP A 84 19.71 12.10 -0.07
CA ASP A 84 20.69 11.69 0.93
C ASP A 84 21.25 10.30 0.59
N LEU A 85 22.49 10.27 0.10
CA LEU A 85 23.16 9.04 -0.34
C LEU A 85 23.36 8.03 0.80
N HIS A 86 23.58 8.49 2.04
CA HIS A 86 23.76 7.59 3.17
C HIS A 86 22.43 6.95 3.55
N TYR A 87 21.39 7.76 3.71
CA TYR A 87 20.03 7.30 4.01
C TYR A 87 19.53 6.32 2.93
N SER A 88 19.69 6.68 1.65
CA SER A 88 19.34 5.84 0.50
C SER A 88 20.06 4.49 0.53
N SER A 89 21.38 4.49 0.80
CA SER A 89 22.18 3.27 0.91
C SER A 89 21.69 2.35 2.03
N VAL A 90 21.49 2.88 3.24
CA VAL A 90 21.02 2.11 4.40
C VAL A 90 19.63 1.54 4.15
N LEU A 91 18.72 2.35 3.61
CA LEU A 91 17.34 1.92 3.36
C LEU A 91 17.28 0.85 2.27
N ARG A 92 18.04 1.01 1.17
CA ARG A 92 18.12 0.03 0.09
C ARG A 92 18.70 -1.30 0.55
N THR A 93 19.74 -1.30 1.38
CA THR A 93 20.29 -2.53 1.96
C THR A 93 19.21 -3.27 2.76
N ARG A 94 18.45 -2.58 3.61
CA ARG A 94 17.35 -3.20 4.37
C ARG A 94 16.25 -3.74 3.46
N LYS A 95 15.84 -2.97 2.45
CA LYS A 95 14.81 -3.39 1.47
C LYS A 95 15.25 -4.69 0.78
N LEU A 96 16.47 -4.73 0.25
CA LEU A 96 17.01 -5.91 -0.44
C LEU A 96 17.23 -7.11 0.48
N THR A 97 17.70 -6.90 1.71
CA THR A 97 17.86 -8.00 2.67
C THR A 97 16.54 -8.66 2.99
N VAL A 98 15.47 -7.90 3.21
CA VAL A 98 14.15 -8.46 3.52
C VAL A 98 13.49 -9.06 2.29
N ALA A 99 13.52 -8.36 1.15
CA ALA A 99 12.94 -8.85 -0.10
C ALA A 99 13.66 -10.10 -0.64
N GLY A 100 14.92 -10.32 -0.27
CA GLY A 100 15.69 -11.51 -0.62
C GLY A 100 15.40 -12.76 0.22
N ILE A 101 14.55 -12.67 1.25
CA ILE A 101 14.17 -13.82 2.08
C ILE A 101 13.11 -14.65 1.32
N PRO A 102 13.38 -15.92 0.97
CA PRO A 102 12.39 -16.77 0.33
C PRO A 102 11.20 -17.02 1.28
N PRO A 103 9.95 -16.72 0.87
CA PRO A 103 8.79 -17.02 1.67
C PRO A 103 8.57 -18.54 1.76
N ALA A 104 8.30 -19.05 2.96
CA ALA A 104 7.91 -20.43 3.19
C ALA A 104 6.41 -20.51 3.48
N VAL A 105 5.74 -21.52 2.93
CA VAL A 105 4.31 -21.77 3.10
C VAL A 105 4.14 -23.18 3.64
N GLU A 106 3.53 -23.28 4.81
CA GLU A 106 3.21 -24.54 5.48
C GLU A 106 1.69 -24.75 5.47
N ALA A 107 1.25 -25.99 5.25
CA ALA A 107 -0.16 -26.34 5.38
C ALA A 107 -0.62 -26.23 6.84
N ALA A 108 -1.88 -25.86 7.05
CA ALA A 108 -2.43 -25.74 8.40
C ALA A 108 -2.56 -27.10 9.11
N SER A 109 -2.69 -28.18 8.34
CA SER A 109 -2.73 -29.57 8.80
C SER A 109 -2.36 -30.52 7.65
N ASP A 110 -2.35 -31.83 7.92
CA ASP A 110 -2.16 -32.88 6.91
C ASP A 110 -3.44 -33.19 6.11
N ASP A 111 -4.56 -32.51 6.38
CA ASP A 111 -5.81 -32.70 5.64
C ASP A 111 -5.62 -32.31 4.16
N GLU A 112 -6.16 -33.14 3.25
CA GLU A 112 -5.99 -32.95 1.79
C GLU A 112 -6.37 -31.55 1.31
N HIS A 113 -7.40 -30.95 1.91
CA HIS A 113 -7.86 -29.60 1.58
C HIS A 113 -6.87 -28.51 2.03
N ASP A 114 -6.25 -28.66 3.19
CA ASP A 114 -5.28 -27.69 3.71
C ASP A 114 -3.99 -27.75 2.91
N VAL A 115 -3.56 -28.95 2.52
CA VAL A 115 -2.44 -29.16 1.60
C VAL A 115 -2.74 -28.49 0.26
N MET A 116 -3.90 -28.75 -0.35
CA MET A 116 -4.31 -28.11 -1.61
C MET A 116 -4.27 -26.57 -1.54
N LEU A 117 -4.72 -25.97 -0.44
CA LEU A 117 -4.66 -24.51 -0.25
C LEU A 117 -3.21 -24.02 -0.09
N ALA A 118 -2.37 -24.75 0.63
CA ALA A 118 -0.96 -24.43 0.78
C ALA A 118 -0.22 -24.47 -0.57
N ASP A 119 -0.49 -25.48 -1.40
CA ASP A 119 0.03 -25.59 -2.77
C ASP A 119 -0.39 -24.39 -3.62
N ALA A 120 -1.67 -24.00 -3.58
CA ALA A 120 -2.13 -22.82 -4.30
C ALA A 120 -1.44 -21.52 -3.84
N VAL A 121 -1.15 -21.39 -2.54
CA VAL A 121 -0.42 -20.23 -2.00
C VAL A 121 1.07 -20.30 -2.36
N ARG A 122 1.69 -21.48 -2.39
CA ARG A 122 3.07 -21.67 -2.90
C ARG A 122 3.20 -21.17 -4.33
N ASP A 123 2.29 -21.59 -5.20
CA ASP A 123 2.23 -21.13 -6.59
C ASP A 123 2.08 -19.61 -6.71
N LEU A 124 1.39 -18.96 -5.76
CA LEU A 124 1.26 -17.50 -5.72
C LEU A 124 2.55 -16.81 -5.28
N VAL A 125 3.23 -17.31 -4.24
CA VAL A 125 4.44 -16.67 -3.71
C VAL A 125 5.68 -16.89 -4.57
N GLU A 126 5.66 -17.91 -5.43
CA GLU A 126 6.72 -18.19 -6.43
C GLU A 126 6.59 -17.33 -7.71
N GLN A 127 5.52 -16.54 -7.83
CA GLN A 127 5.33 -15.68 -9.00
C GLN A 127 6.43 -14.60 -9.11
N PRO A 128 6.87 -14.26 -10.34
CA PRO A 128 7.96 -13.32 -10.55
C PRO A 128 7.67 -11.89 -10.07
N GLN A 129 6.41 -11.52 -9.86
CA GLN A 129 5.98 -10.21 -9.35
C GLN A 129 6.14 -10.08 -7.83
N ILE A 130 6.29 -11.18 -7.09
CA ILE A 130 6.33 -11.18 -5.62
C ILE A 130 7.56 -10.44 -5.06
N PRO A 131 8.79 -10.61 -5.58
CA PRO A 131 9.93 -9.82 -5.11
C PRO A 131 9.73 -8.31 -5.23
N GLU A 132 9.09 -7.84 -6.31
CA GLU A 132 8.79 -6.42 -6.53
C GLU A 132 7.70 -5.93 -5.56
N LEU A 133 6.61 -6.70 -5.39
CA LEU A 133 5.59 -6.45 -4.38
C LEU A 133 6.21 -6.30 -2.97
N LEU A 134 7.09 -7.23 -2.57
CA LEU A 134 7.75 -7.17 -1.26
C LEU A 134 8.65 -5.94 -1.15
N PHE A 135 9.38 -5.58 -2.21
CA PHE A 135 10.20 -4.38 -2.24
C PHE A 135 9.36 -3.10 -2.08
N ASP A 136 8.25 -2.98 -2.79
CA ASP A 136 7.34 -1.83 -2.75
C ASP A 136 6.62 -1.70 -1.40
N LEU A 137 6.23 -2.82 -0.78
CA LEU A 137 5.68 -2.83 0.58
C LEU A 137 6.68 -2.32 1.63
N LEU A 138 7.98 -2.41 1.36
CA LEU A 138 9.03 -1.88 2.25
C LEU A 138 9.22 -0.36 2.10
N ASP A 139 8.49 0.31 1.21
CA ASP A 139 8.35 1.78 1.21
C ASP A 139 7.83 2.32 2.57
N GLY A 140 7.06 1.48 3.28
CA GLY A 140 6.61 1.78 4.64
C GLY A 140 7.73 2.03 5.65
N LEU A 141 8.98 1.60 5.40
CA LEU A 141 10.09 1.83 6.32
C LEU A 141 10.38 3.33 6.53
N GLY A 142 10.28 4.14 5.46
CA GLY A 142 10.47 5.59 5.52
C GLY A 142 9.18 6.37 5.74
N LYS A 143 8.02 5.77 5.41
CA LYS A 143 6.73 6.47 5.33
C LYS A 143 5.68 6.00 6.34
N GLY A 144 5.91 4.88 7.02
CA GLY A 144 5.02 4.30 8.04
C GLY A 144 3.94 3.39 7.49
N VAL A 145 3.74 3.39 6.17
CA VAL A 145 2.88 2.47 5.44
C VAL A 145 3.45 2.24 4.04
N GLY A 146 3.49 0.99 3.60
CA GLY A 146 3.67 0.62 2.19
C GLY A 146 2.40 -0.03 1.69
N VAL A 147 1.95 0.32 0.49
CA VAL A 147 0.68 -0.16 -0.08
C VAL A 147 0.89 -0.52 -1.54
N CYS A 148 0.38 -1.70 -1.91
CA CYS A 148 0.27 -2.12 -3.30
C CYS A 148 -1.17 -2.49 -3.61
N GLU A 149 -1.64 -2.12 -4.79
CA GLU A 149 -2.93 -2.52 -5.34
C GLU A 149 -2.78 -3.86 -6.08
N ILE A 150 -3.69 -4.79 -5.83
CA ILE A 150 -3.77 -6.07 -6.53
C ILE A 150 -4.59 -5.89 -7.81
N LEU A 151 -3.98 -6.20 -8.94
CA LEU A 151 -4.67 -6.32 -10.22
C LEU A 151 -5.06 -7.77 -10.46
N TRP A 152 -6.36 -8.06 -10.38
CA TRP A 152 -6.86 -9.42 -10.48
C TRP A 152 -7.01 -9.87 -11.95
N ASP A 153 -6.69 -11.13 -12.22
CA ASP A 153 -7.27 -11.90 -13.30
C ASP A 153 -8.51 -12.63 -12.76
N THR A 154 -9.66 -12.39 -13.38
CA THR A 154 -10.96 -12.91 -12.95
C THR A 154 -11.59 -13.86 -13.98
N ALA A 155 -10.83 -14.39 -14.93
CA ALA A 155 -11.34 -15.21 -16.04
C ALA A 155 -11.93 -16.55 -15.57
N GLU A 156 -11.18 -17.32 -14.78
CA GLU A 156 -11.59 -18.64 -14.26
C GLU A 156 -11.48 -18.67 -12.72
N VAL A 157 -10.30 -19.07 -12.24
CA VAL A 157 -9.86 -18.96 -10.85
C VAL A 157 -9.30 -17.56 -10.66
N TRP A 158 -9.80 -16.85 -9.64
CA TRP A 158 -9.30 -15.51 -9.36
C TRP A 158 -7.88 -15.62 -8.81
N LYS A 159 -6.95 -14.96 -9.49
CA LYS A 159 -5.57 -14.85 -9.06
C LYS A 159 -5.05 -13.44 -9.31
N PRO A 160 -4.14 -12.93 -8.48
CA PRO A 160 -3.37 -11.75 -8.83
C PRO A 160 -2.68 -11.97 -10.18
N ARG A 161 -2.85 -11.02 -11.09
CA ARG A 161 -2.08 -10.94 -12.33
C ARG A 161 -0.83 -10.09 -12.12
N ASP A 162 -0.97 -9.04 -11.32
CA ASP A 162 0.07 -8.07 -11.06
C ASP A 162 -0.22 -7.25 -9.79
N TYR A 163 0.77 -6.48 -9.35
CA TYR A 163 0.67 -5.56 -8.22
C TYR A 163 1.21 -4.19 -8.61
N GLU A 164 0.49 -3.12 -8.27
CA GLU A 164 0.96 -1.74 -8.53
C GLU A 164 1.22 -1.03 -7.20
N TRP A 165 2.42 -0.47 -7.02
CA TRP A 165 2.70 0.45 -5.91
C TRP A 165 1.69 1.60 -5.88
N VAL A 166 1.17 1.88 -4.70
CA VAL A 166 0.26 3.00 -4.45
C VAL A 166 1.05 4.12 -3.80
N ASP A 167 1.07 5.26 -4.47
CA ASP A 167 1.68 6.46 -3.92
C ASP A 167 1.03 6.84 -2.58
N PRO A 168 1.79 6.89 -1.46
CA PRO A 168 1.23 7.21 -0.16
C PRO A 168 0.57 8.59 -0.08
N ARG A 169 0.91 9.53 -0.98
CA ARG A 169 0.25 10.84 -1.10
C ARG A 169 -1.23 10.71 -1.46
N PHE A 170 -1.63 9.58 -2.04
CA PHE A 170 -3.02 9.29 -2.39
C PHE A 170 -3.82 8.69 -1.24
N LEU A 171 -3.17 8.47 -0.09
CA LEU A 171 -3.78 7.86 1.08
C LEU A 171 -4.04 8.88 2.19
N LYS A 172 -5.14 8.68 2.91
CA LYS A 172 -5.56 9.48 4.06
C LYS A 172 -5.77 8.56 5.27
N PRO A 173 -5.10 8.79 6.41
CA PRO A 173 -5.44 8.09 7.64
C PRO A 173 -6.87 8.40 8.06
N ASP A 174 -7.57 7.40 8.59
CA ASP A 174 -8.89 7.60 9.16
C ASP A 174 -8.83 8.60 10.33
N ARG A 175 -9.87 9.43 10.46
CA ARG A 175 -9.91 10.47 11.49
C ARG A 175 -10.08 9.93 12.91
N GLU A 176 -10.71 8.77 13.05
CA GLU A 176 -11.10 8.23 14.35
C GLU A 176 -9.92 7.61 15.09
N THR A 177 -9.10 6.84 14.38
CA THR A 177 -8.03 6.03 14.97
C THR A 177 -6.65 6.33 14.38
N GLN A 178 -6.56 6.93 13.18
CA GLN A 178 -5.34 7.10 12.40
C GLN A 178 -4.56 5.78 12.17
N ARG A 179 -5.26 4.64 12.19
CA ARG A 179 -4.67 3.30 12.04
C ARG A 179 -4.97 2.69 10.68
N GLN A 180 -6.10 3.05 10.09
CA GLN A 180 -6.51 2.62 8.78
C GLN A 180 -6.24 3.74 7.77
N PHE A 181 -5.97 3.35 6.53
CA PHE A 181 -5.83 4.30 5.43
C PHE A 181 -7.01 4.17 4.49
N ARG A 182 -7.38 5.31 3.92
CA ARG A 182 -8.42 5.51 2.92
C ARG A 182 -7.80 6.03 1.64
N LEU A 183 -8.40 5.73 0.50
CA LEU A 183 -7.96 6.25 -0.80
C LEU A 183 -8.65 7.58 -1.08
N LEU A 184 -7.88 8.63 -1.36
CA LEU A 184 -8.41 9.91 -1.82
C LEU A 184 -9.01 9.76 -3.22
N THR A 185 -10.22 10.27 -3.44
CA THR A 185 -10.87 10.30 -4.77
C THR A 185 -11.36 11.70 -5.10
N ASP A 186 -11.74 11.92 -6.36
CA ASP A 186 -12.25 13.23 -6.78
C ASP A 186 -13.58 13.57 -6.07
N GLU A 187 -14.36 12.55 -5.71
CA GLU A 187 -15.59 12.68 -4.92
C GLU A 187 -15.32 12.84 -3.42
N GLN A 188 -14.22 12.29 -2.90
CA GLN A 188 -13.82 12.35 -1.49
C GLN A 188 -12.36 12.78 -1.36
N PRO A 189 -12.03 14.05 -1.69
CA PRO A 189 -10.64 14.50 -1.80
C PRO A 189 -9.98 14.82 -0.46
N VAL A 190 -10.76 14.91 0.62
CA VAL A 190 -10.27 15.25 1.96
C VAL A 190 -10.16 14.02 2.85
N ASP A 191 -11.21 13.21 2.91
CA ASP A 191 -11.31 12.08 3.83
C ASP A 191 -11.08 10.73 3.15
N GLY A 192 -11.16 10.68 1.82
CA GLY A 192 -11.06 9.45 1.05
C GLY A 192 -12.20 8.47 1.31
N ILE A 193 -12.20 7.41 0.51
CA ILE A 193 -13.07 6.26 0.66
C ILE A 193 -12.31 5.08 1.30
N PRO A 194 -12.98 4.15 1.98
CA PRO A 194 -12.37 2.90 2.39
C PRO A 194 -11.71 2.18 1.21
N LEU A 195 -10.55 1.57 1.44
CA LEU A 195 -9.89 0.73 0.44
C LEU A 195 -10.80 -0.43 0.05
N THR A 196 -10.90 -0.71 -1.24
CA THR A 196 -11.71 -1.81 -1.77
C THR A 196 -11.24 -3.15 -1.17
N PRO A 197 -12.11 -3.91 -0.50
CA PRO A 197 -11.75 -5.18 0.12
C PRO A 197 -11.15 -6.17 -0.89
N GLY A 198 -10.04 -6.81 -0.52
CA GLY A 198 -9.34 -7.78 -1.36
C GLY A 198 -8.57 -7.17 -2.55
N LYS A 199 -8.45 -5.84 -2.63
CA LYS A 199 -7.75 -5.15 -3.72
C LYS A 199 -6.42 -4.52 -3.31
N TYR A 200 -6.05 -4.59 -2.03
CA TYR A 200 -4.84 -3.95 -1.51
C TYR A 200 -4.06 -4.87 -0.57
N VAL A 201 -2.74 -4.84 -0.69
CA VAL A 201 -1.79 -5.38 0.29
C VAL A 201 -1.15 -4.21 1.01
N MET A 202 -1.11 -4.27 2.34
CA MET A 202 -0.56 -3.19 3.16
C MET A 202 0.47 -3.71 4.14
N HIS A 203 1.56 -2.98 4.28
CA HIS A 203 2.61 -3.25 5.25
C HIS A 203 2.78 -2.06 6.20
N TYR A 204 2.67 -2.37 7.49
CA TYR A 204 2.85 -1.42 8.60
C TYR A 204 4.08 -1.81 9.41
N PRO A 205 5.28 -1.32 9.07
CA PRO A 205 6.49 -1.71 9.78
C PRO A 205 6.45 -1.23 11.23
N ARG A 206 6.72 -2.15 12.15
CA ARG A 206 6.78 -1.86 13.60
C ARG A 206 8.19 -1.47 14.02
N LEU A 207 8.68 -0.35 13.50
CA LEU A 207 9.99 0.22 13.88
C LEU A 207 10.04 0.69 15.34
N LYS A 208 8.88 1.07 15.89
CA LYS A 208 8.62 1.32 17.30
C LYS A 208 7.14 1.12 17.60
N SER A 209 6.76 1.15 18.88
CA SER A 209 5.35 1.23 19.27
C SER A 209 4.76 2.62 18.95
N GLY A 210 3.55 2.63 18.39
CA GLY A 210 2.83 3.87 18.05
C GLY A 210 1.91 3.75 16.84
N LEU A 211 1.31 4.88 16.45
CA LEU A 211 0.50 4.99 15.24
C LEU A 211 1.36 4.80 13.98
N PRO A 212 0.82 4.19 12.90
CA PRO A 212 1.58 3.87 11.68
C PRO A 212 2.46 5.01 11.16
N LEU A 213 1.86 6.18 10.89
CA LEU A 213 2.59 7.35 10.39
C LEU A 213 3.70 7.84 11.32
N ARG A 214 3.55 7.64 12.63
CA ARG A 214 4.53 8.08 13.63
C ARG A 214 5.69 7.11 13.78
N ASN A 215 5.59 5.88 13.26
CA ASN A 215 6.66 4.90 13.35
C ASN A 215 7.78 5.21 12.35
N ALA A 216 7.45 5.90 11.27
CA ALA A 216 8.36 6.38 10.24
C ALA A 216 9.39 7.41 10.76
N TRP A 217 9.02 8.20 11.77
CA TRP A 217 9.84 9.32 12.28
C TRP A 217 11.19 8.92 12.86
N HIS A 218 11.32 7.71 13.40
CA HIS A 218 12.57 7.28 14.04
C HIS A 218 13.64 6.85 13.05
N ALA A 219 13.30 6.65 11.78
CA ALA A 219 14.29 6.35 10.74
C ALA A 219 15.33 7.48 10.59
N TRP A 220 14.98 8.71 10.96
CA TRP A 220 15.78 9.93 10.77
C TRP A 220 16.60 10.36 11.99
N SER A 221 16.49 9.63 13.10
CA SER A 221 17.00 10.06 14.42
C SER A 221 18.27 9.36 14.89
N ARG A 222 18.96 8.64 14.01
CA ARG A 222 20.24 7.97 14.31
C ARG A 222 21.28 8.26 13.25
#